data_AF-A0A929I2P8-F1
#
_entry.id   AF-A0A929I2P8-F1
#
_cell.length_a   1.000
_cell.length_b   1.000
_cell.length_c   1.000
_cell.angle_alpha   90.00
_cell.angle_beta   90.00
_cell.angle_gamma   90.00
#
_symmetry.space_group_name_H-M   'P 1'
#
loop_
_entity.id
_entity.type
_entity.pdbx_description
1 polymer ?
#
loop_
_entity_poly.entity_id
_entity_poly.type
_entity_poly.pdbx_seq_one_letter_code
_entity_poly.pdbx_strand_id
1 'polypeptide(L)'
;YNALVMERNSIQIKYNDLMAKHMEARVAQGMEKEQKGERFTLIEPPRLPEKPFKPNRLAIMLIGIVLGIGAGVGWAALREFSDDSVRNVDQLEFVTKHQVLAGIPNILTAKDIANRNRKRFAWIAGTVGVIIAALVVFHFAVMDLDILWAKLSRRLAL
;
A
#
# COMPACT_ATOMS: atom_id res chain seq x y z
N TYR A 1 81.01 -0.95 -33.71
CA TYR A 1 80.51 0.30 -34.32
C TYR A 1 79.00 0.21 -34.62
N ASN A 2 78.54 -0.75 -35.43
CA ASN A 2 77.12 -0.89 -35.80
C ASN A 2 76.15 -1.09 -34.61
N ALA A 3 76.58 -1.79 -33.55
CA ALA A 3 75.76 -1.99 -32.34
C ALA A 3 75.42 -0.67 -31.62
N LEU A 4 76.39 0.25 -31.51
CA LEU A 4 76.19 1.57 -30.88
C LEU A 4 75.23 2.45 -31.71
N VAL A 5 75.25 2.30 -33.04
CA VAL A 5 74.34 3.02 -33.95
C VAL A 5 72.91 2.51 -33.79
N MET A 6 72.72 1.19 -33.69
CA MET A 6 71.41 0.58 -33.45
C MET A 6 70.84 0.96 -32.08
N GLU A 7 71.66 0.92 -31.04
CA GLU A 7 71.27 1.32 -29.69
C GLU A 7 70.84 2.80 -29.64
N ARG A 8 71.64 3.71 -30.21
CA ARG A 8 71.27 5.13 -30.33
C ARG A 8 69.93 5.31 -31.05
N ASN A 9 69.73 4.63 -32.18
CA ASN A 9 68.49 4.73 -32.96
C ASN A 9 67.28 4.23 -32.14
N SER A 10 67.43 3.13 -31.40
CA SER A 10 66.38 2.60 -30.53
C SER A 10 66.00 3.56 -29.39
N ILE A 11 67.00 4.21 -28.78
CA ILE A 11 66.80 5.20 -27.71
C ILE A 11 66.13 6.44 -28.27
N GLN A 12 66.52 6.90 -29.46
CA GLN A 12 65.89 8.03 -30.12
C GLN A 12 64.42 7.77 -30.44
N ILE A 13 64.09 6.57 -30.93
CA ILE A 13 62.70 6.18 -31.21
C ILE A 13 61.87 6.16 -29.91
N LYS A 14 62.40 5.57 -28.83
CA LYS A 14 61.73 5.57 -27.52
C LYS A 14 61.54 6.97 -26.96
N TYR A 15 62.55 7.83 -27.09
CA TYR A 15 62.46 9.22 -26.65
C TYR A 15 61.35 9.95 -27.42
N ASN A 16 61.30 9.79 -28.73
CA ASN A 16 60.27 10.40 -29.57
C ASN A 16 58.86 9.88 -29.21
N ASP A 17 58.70 8.58 -28.97
CA ASP A 17 57.42 7.98 -28.53
C ASP A 17 56.98 8.50 -27.16
N LEU A 18 57.89 8.57 -26.19
CA LEU A 18 57.61 9.11 -24.86
C LEU A 18 57.27 10.61 -24.91
N MET A 19 57.97 11.36 -25.75
CA MET A 19 57.68 12.79 -25.96
C MET A 19 56.30 13.01 -26.58
N ALA A 20 55.92 12.19 -27.57
CA ALA A 20 54.60 12.25 -28.19
C ALA A 20 53.50 11.96 -27.16
N LYS A 21 53.63 10.87 -26.39
CA LYS A 21 52.69 10.52 -25.31
C LYS A 21 52.59 11.60 -24.23
N HIS A 22 53.72 12.23 -23.87
CA HIS A 22 53.73 13.32 -22.91
C HIS A 22 52.99 14.56 -23.45
N MET A 23 53.15 14.88 -24.73
CA MET A 23 52.39 15.98 -25.35
C MET A 23 50.90 15.68 -25.41
N GLU A 24 50.50 14.46 -25.78
CA GLU A 24 49.09 14.03 -25.75
C GLU A 24 48.50 14.12 -24.34
N ALA A 25 49.20 13.61 -23.33
CA ALA A 25 48.76 13.69 -21.93
C ALA A 25 48.65 15.15 -21.44
N ARG A 26 49.59 16.02 -21.82
CA ARG A 26 49.53 17.45 -21.49
C ARG A 26 48.35 18.16 -22.17
N VAL A 27 48.04 17.81 -23.41
CA VAL A 27 46.86 18.34 -24.12
C VAL A 27 45.58 17.84 -23.45
N ALA A 28 45.48 16.56 -23.13
CA ALA A 28 44.34 15.98 -22.42
C ALA A 28 44.14 16.61 -21.03
N GLN A 29 45.22 16.79 -20.27
CA GLN A 29 45.21 17.49 -18.98
C GLN A 29 44.80 18.97 -19.14
N GLY A 30 45.28 19.64 -20.20
CA GLY A 30 44.87 21.00 -20.53
C GLY A 30 43.37 21.10 -20.83
N MET A 31 42.82 20.14 -21.56
CA MET A 31 41.39 20.06 -21.86
C MET A 31 40.54 19.78 -20.61
N GLU A 32 41.02 18.95 -19.69
CA GLU A 32 40.37 18.70 -18.39
C GLU A 32 40.44 19.94 -17.49
N LYS A 33 41.61 20.61 -17.43
CA LYS A 33 41.83 21.81 -16.62
C LYS A 33 41.03 23.02 -17.13
N GLU A 34 40.92 23.16 -18.45
CA GLU A 34 40.03 24.16 -19.09
C GLU A 34 38.54 23.75 -19.03
N GLN A 35 38.21 22.61 -18.41
CA GLN A 35 36.84 22.09 -18.28
C GLN A 35 36.09 22.02 -19.63
N LYS A 36 36.83 21.74 -20.71
CA LYS A 36 36.28 21.54 -22.07
C LYS A 36 35.86 20.09 -22.34
N GLY A 37 35.84 19.24 -21.31
CA GLY A 37 35.12 17.96 -21.35
C GLY A 37 33.61 18.19 -21.45
N GLU A 38 32.85 17.15 -21.82
CA GLU A 38 31.39 17.20 -21.93
C GLU A 38 30.79 17.88 -20.70
N ARG A 39 30.42 19.15 -20.85
CA ARG A 39 29.82 19.93 -19.79
C ARG A 39 28.39 19.45 -19.67
N PHE A 40 28.13 18.57 -18.71
CA PHE A 40 26.77 18.22 -18.32
C PHE A 40 26.10 19.49 -17.77
N THR A 41 25.52 20.29 -18.65
CA THR A 41 24.68 21.42 -18.27
C THR A 41 23.35 20.87 -17.82
N LEU A 42 22.95 21.18 -16.59
CA LEU A 42 21.64 20.82 -16.08
C LEU A 42 20.58 21.62 -16.87
N ILE A 43 19.93 20.97 -17.84
CA ILE A 43 18.87 21.58 -18.66
C ILE A 43 17.60 21.76 -17.81
N GLU A 44 17.23 20.73 -17.05
CA GLU A 44 16.10 20.76 -16.13
C GLU A 44 16.44 20.10 -14.80
N PRO A 45 16.20 20.77 -13.66
CA PRO A 45 16.31 20.14 -12.36
C PRO A 45 15.21 19.10 -12.18
N PRO A 46 15.47 18.01 -11.43
CA PRO A 46 14.46 17.00 -11.15
C PRO A 46 13.28 17.62 -10.39
N ARG A 47 12.08 17.49 -10.96
CA ARG A 47 10.84 17.95 -10.32
C ARG A 47 10.45 16.96 -9.23
N LEU A 48 10.12 17.47 -8.05
CA LEU A 48 9.57 16.65 -6.98
C LEU A 48 8.22 16.08 -7.44
N PRO A 49 7.94 14.79 -7.17
CA PRO A 49 6.68 14.19 -7.57
C PRO A 49 5.52 14.84 -6.81
N GLU A 50 4.59 15.44 -7.53
CA GLU A 50 3.37 16.04 -6.97
C GLU A 50 2.43 15.00 -6.33
N LYS A 51 2.60 13.72 -6.67
CA LYS A 51 1.78 12.62 -6.16
C LYS A 51 2.66 11.44 -5.75
N PRO A 52 2.33 10.74 -4.66
CA PRO A 52 3.02 9.52 -4.28
C PRO A 52 2.97 8.50 -5.42
N PHE A 53 4.13 8.02 -5.87
CA PHE A 53 4.22 7.03 -6.94
C PHE A 53 3.72 5.65 -6.47
N LYS A 54 4.00 5.29 -5.21
CA LYS A 54 3.54 4.08 -4.52
C LYS A 54 3.45 4.35 -3.00
N PRO A 55 2.58 3.65 -2.24
CA PRO A 55 1.52 2.73 -2.67
C PRO A 55 0.22 3.47 -3.05
N ASN A 56 -0.63 2.83 -3.87
CA ASN A 56 -1.98 3.34 -4.15
C ASN A 56 -2.90 3.11 -2.93
N ARG A 57 -2.90 4.09 -2.02
CA ARG A 57 -3.62 4.05 -0.74
C ARG A 57 -5.13 3.82 -0.90
N LEU A 58 -5.73 4.35 -1.97
CA LEU A 58 -7.15 4.19 -2.26
C LEU A 58 -7.50 2.73 -2.61
N ALA A 59 -6.67 2.09 -3.43
CA ALA A 59 -6.86 0.69 -3.82
C ALA A 59 -6.75 -0.26 -2.61
N ILE A 60 -5.77 -0.03 -1.74
CA ILE A 60 -5.57 -0.84 -0.52
C ILE A 60 -6.79 -0.77 0.39
N MET A 61 -7.37 0.43 0.58
CA MET A 61 -8.57 0.55 1.39
C MET A 61 -9.80 -0.11 0.78
N LEU A 62 -10.03 0.06 -0.53
CA LEU A 62 -11.16 -0.60 -1.18
C LEU A 62 -11.09 -2.12 -1.03
N ILE A 63 -9.89 -2.68 -1.23
CA ILE A 63 -9.65 -4.11 -1.01
C ILE A 63 -9.89 -4.47 0.46
N GLY A 64 -9.40 -3.68 1.41
CA GLY A 64 -9.62 -3.89 2.84
C GLY A 64 -11.09 -3.88 3.26
N ILE A 65 -11.89 -2.96 2.71
CA ILE A 65 -13.34 -2.89 2.98
C ILE A 65 -14.05 -4.14 2.43
N VAL A 66 -13.77 -4.50 1.17
CA VAL A 66 -14.39 -5.66 0.53
C VAL A 66 -14.01 -6.95 1.27
N LEU A 67 -12.73 -7.13 1.61
CA LEU A 67 -12.28 -8.28 2.38
C LEU A 67 -12.84 -8.30 3.80
N GLY A 68 -12.94 -7.15 4.47
CA GLY A 68 -13.51 -7.05 5.81
C GLY A 68 -15.00 -7.45 5.84
N ILE A 69 -15.80 -6.95 4.88
CA ILE A 69 -17.21 -7.34 4.74
C ILE A 69 -17.31 -8.82 4.39
N GLY A 70 -16.54 -9.28 3.40
CA GLY A 70 -16.53 -10.68 2.97
C GLY A 70 -16.15 -11.64 4.11
N ALA A 71 -15.12 -11.33 4.88
CA ALA A 71 -14.71 -12.11 6.04
C ALA A 71 -15.76 -12.09 7.15
N GLY A 72 -16.39 -10.94 7.41
CA GLY A 72 -17.47 -10.83 8.41
C GLY A 72 -18.69 -11.67 8.05
N VAL A 73 -19.16 -11.58 6.79
CA VAL A 73 -20.27 -12.40 6.28
C VAL A 73 -19.90 -13.88 6.28
N GLY A 74 -18.70 -14.22 5.78
CA GLY A 74 -18.20 -15.60 5.77
C GLY A 74 -18.13 -16.20 7.17
N TRP A 75 -17.65 -15.43 8.15
CA TRP A 75 -17.59 -15.87 9.54
C TRP A 75 -18.98 -16.09 10.14
N ALA A 76 -19.92 -15.18 9.88
CA ALA A 76 -21.30 -15.32 10.33
C ALA A 76 -21.97 -16.55 9.71
N ALA A 77 -21.77 -16.79 8.41
CA ALA A 77 -22.29 -17.96 7.71
C ALA A 77 -21.70 -19.26 8.28
N LEU A 78 -20.38 -19.35 8.46
CA LEU A 78 -19.73 -20.52 9.06
C LEU A 78 -20.28 -20.81 10.46
N ARG A 79 -20.50 -19.76 11.26
CA ARG A 79 -21.07 -19.89 12.60
C ARG A 79 -22.49 -20.42 12.58
N GLU A 80 -23.33 -19.96 11.65
CA GLU A 80 -24.71 -20.48 11.50
C GLU A 80 -24.70 -21.92 10.99
N PHE A 81 -23.84 -22.26 10.02
CA PHE A 81 -23.74 -23.63 9.51
C PHE A 81 -23.18 -24.64 10.51
N SER A 82 -22.44 -24.19 11.53
CA SER A 82 -21.95 -25.04 12.62
C SER A 82 -22.90 -25.06 13.83
N ASP A 83 -24.01 -24.34 13.79
CA ASP A 83 -25.01 -24.31 14.85
C ASP A 83 -26.10 -25.36 14.58
N ASP A 84 -25.96 -26.54 15.22
CA ASP A 84 -26.94 -27.64 15.10
C ASP A 84 -28.22 -27.41 15.94
N SER A 85 -28.45 -26.19 16.45
CA SER A 85 -29.59 -25.90 17.31
C SER A 85 -30.90 -25.76 16.52
N VAL A 86 -31.91 -26.57 16.88
CA VAL A 86 -33.25 -26.52 16.27
C VAL A 86 -34.02 -25.32 16.82
N ARG A 87 -34.30 -24.32 15.98
CA ARG A 87 -35.01 -23.09 16.37
C ARG A 87 -36.47 -23.04 15.93
N ASN A 88 -36.86 -23.88 14.97
CA ASN A 88 -38.20 -23.88 14.40
C ASN A 88 -38.97 -25.16 14.76
N VAL A 89 -40.27 -25.01 14.98
CA VAL A 89 -41.18 -26.12 15.31
C VAL A 89 -41.22 -27.14 14.16
N ASP A 90 -41.32 -26.66 12.92
CA ASP A 90 -41.34 -27.49 11.71
C ASP A 90 -40.04 -28.29 11.53
N GLN A 91 -38.90 -27.72 11.90
CA GLN A 91 -37.60 -28.43 11.86
C GLN A 91 -37.56 -29.54 12.92
N LEU A 92 -38.14 -29.31 14.10
CA LEU A 92 -38.20 -30.30 15.16
C LEU A 92 -39.08 -31.49 14.76
N GLU A 93 -40.25 -31.23 14.17
CA GLU A 93 -41.16 -32.27 13.67
C GLU A 93 -40.52 -33.09 12.54
N PHE A 94 -39.80 -32.43 11.62
CA PHE A 94 -39.11 -33.12 10.53
C PHE A 94 -37.99 -34.05 11.03
N VAL A 95 -37.19 -33.59 12.00
CA VAL A 95 -36.06 -34.37 12.55
C VAL A 95 -36.54 -35.50 13.45
N THR A 96 -37.53 -35.24 14.31
CA THR A 96 -38.03 -36.25 15.26
C THR A 96 -39.13 -37.15 14.69
N LYS A 97 -39.76 -36.78 13.56
CA LYS A 97 -40.94 -37.43 12.96
C LYS A 97 -42.15 -37.55 13.90
N HIS A 98 -42.23 -36.70 14.91
CA HIS A 98 -43.34 -36.64 15.85
C HIS A 98 -43.96 -35.25 15.83
N GLN A 99 -45.29 -35.17 15.99
CA GLN A 99 -46.02 -33.91 16.05
C GLN A 99 -45.69 -33.15 17.34
N VAL A 100 -45.47 -31.84 17.25
CA VAL A 100 -45.24 -30.99 18.42
C VAL A 100 -46.58 -30.68 19.09
N LEU A 101 -46.73 -31.13 20.34
CA LEU A 101 -47.99 -31.01 21.09
C LEU A 101 -48.21 -29.61 21.67
N ALA A 102 -47.13 -28.93 22.08
CA ALA A 102 -47.17 -27.57 22.63
C ALA A 102 -45.78 -26.92 22.62
N GLY A 103 -45.72 -25.60 22.43
CA GLY A 103 -44.50 -24.80 22.57
C GLY A 103 -44.51 -24.04 23.88
N ILE A 104 -43.40 -24.05 24.63
CA ILE A 104 -43.25 -23.24 25.84
C ILE A 104 -42.85 -21.83 25.43
N PRO A 105 -43.67 -20.80 25.72
CA PRO A 105 -43.31 -19.43 25.41
C PRO A 105 -42.14 -18.98 26.30
N ASN A 106 -41.21 -18.24 25.72
CA ASN A 106 -40.09 -17.68 26.47
C ASN A 106 -40.58 -16.52 27.35
N ILE A 107 -40.56 -16.70 28.67
CA ILE A 107 -40.96 -15.69 29.65
C ILE A 107 -39.75 -14.81 29.95
N LEU A 108 -39.77 -13.57 29.46
CA LEU A 108 -38.70 -12.60 29.70
C LEU A 108 -38.87 -11.94 31.07
N THR A 109 -37.87 -12.08 31.94
CA THR A 109 -37.85 -11.38 33.23
C THR A 109 -37.42 -9.93 33.02
N ALA A 110 -37.81 -9.00 33.91
CA ALA A 110 -37.31 -7.62 33.88
C ALA A 110 -35.78 -7.53 33.90
N LYS A 111 -35.11 -8.45 34.60
CA LYS A 111 -33.64 -8.60 34.60
C LYS A 111 -33.09 -9.00 33.22
N ASP A 112 -33.77 -9.89 32.50
CA ASP A 112 -33.36 -10.33 31.16
C ASP A 112 -33.46 -9.20 30.13
N ILE A 113 -34.52 -8.39 30.24
CA ILE A 113 -34.72 -7.20 29.39
C ILE A 113 -33.60 -6.18 29.64
N ALA A 114 -33.30 -5.88 30.91
CA ALA A 114 -32.23 -4.94 31.27
C ALA A 114 -30.86 -5.41 30.77
N ASN A 115 -30.54 -6.70 30.94
CA ASN A 115 -29.26 -7.26 30.53
C ASN A 115 -29.12 -7.32 28.99
N ARG A 116 -30.21 -7.64 28.28
CA ARG A 116 -30.29 -7.60 26.82
C ARG A 116 -30.06 -6.19 26.28
N ASN A 117 -30.66 -5.18 26.90
CA ASN A 117 -30.47 -3.77 26.50
C ASN A 117 -29.04 -3.30 26.74
N ARG A 118 -28.41 -3.69 27.86
CA ARG A 118 -27.01 -3.36 28.14
C ARG A 118 -26.06 -4.00 27.13
N LYS A 119 -26.25 -5.29 26.82
CA LYS A 119 -25.45 -5.98 25.78
C LYS A 119 -25.66 -5.35 24.40
N ARG A 120 -26.91 -5.04 24.04
CA ARG A 120 -27.23 -4.33 22.79
C ARG A 120 -26.55 -2.98 22.70
N PHE A 121 -26.63 -2.18 23.77
CA PHE A 121 -25.95 -0.90 23.81
C PHE A 121 -24.44 -1.04 23.68
N ALA A 122 -23.84 -2.05 24.32
CA ALA A 122 -22.41 -2.34 24.16
C ALA A 122 -22.04 -2.72 22.71
N TRP A 123 -22.84 -3.55 22.03
CA TRP A 123 -22.65 -3.88 20.62
C TRP A 123 -22.82 -2.68 19.69
N ILE A 124 -23.81 -1.83 19.96
CA ILE A 124 -24.05 -0.58 19.20
C ILE A 124 -22.88 0.39 19.43
N ALA A 125 -22.46 0.60 20.67
CA ALA A 125 -21.30 1.44 20.99
C ALA A 125 -20.02 0.90 20.35
N GLY A 126 -19.82 -0.43 20.35
CA GLY A 126 -18.69 -1.07 19.68
C GLY A 126 -18.69 -0.87 18.17
N THR A 127 -19.84 -1.07 17.51
CA THR A 127 -19.97 -0.84 16.06
C THR A 127 -19.77 0.62 15.67
N VAL A 128 -20.35 1.56 16.44
CA VAL A 128 -20.11 3.00 16.25
C VAL A 128 -18.63 3.34 16.45
N GLY A 129 -17.98 2.78 17.47
CA GLY A 129 -16.55 2.97 17.72
C GLY A 129 -15.67 2.50 16.55
N VAL A 130 -15.98 1.35 15.95
CA VAL A 130 -15.28 0.84 14.76
C VAL A 130 -15.46 1.78 13.56
N ILE A 131 -16.67 2.29 13.34
CA ILE A 131 -16.94 3.24 12.24
C ILE A 131 -16.12 4.53 12.44
N ILE A 132 -16.10 5.08 13.66
CA ILE A 132 -15.32 6.28 13.97
C ILE A 132 -13.82 6.03 13.76
N ALA A 133 -13.30 4.89 14.25
CA ALA A 133 -11.91 4.53 14.03
C ALA A 133 -11.55 4.40 12.54
N ALA A 134 -12.44 3.79 11.74
CA ALA A 134 -12.26 3.69 10.29
C ALA A 134 -12.22 5.08 9.62
N LEU A 135 -13.08 6.02 10.04
CA LEU A 135 -13.07 7.40 9.54
C LEU A 135 -11.79 8.16 9.92
N VAL A 136 -11.30 7.98 11.15
CA VAL A 136 -10.05 8.62 11.61
C VAL A 136 -8.84 8.07 10.84
N VAL A 137 -8.78 6.74 10.67
CA VAL A 137 -7.73 6.09 9.86
C VAL A 137 -7.78 6.58 8.42
N PHE A 138 -8.98 6.71 7.84
CA PHE A 138 -9.17 7.22 6.50
C PHE A 138 -8.62 8.65 6.34
N HIS A 139 -8.98 9.53 7.27
CA HIS A 139 -8.56 10.93 7.30
C HIS A 139 -7.03 11.06 7.37
N PHE A 140 -6.40 10.33 8.30
CA PHE A 140 -4.96 10.47 8.55
C PHE A 140 -4.09 9.70 7.55
N ALA A 141 -4.57 8.53 7.07
CA ALA A 141 -3.73 7.61 6.29
C ALA A 141 -3.91 7.73 4.79
N VAL A 142 -5.01 8.26 4.26
CA VAL A 142 -5.28 8.23 2.80
C VAL A 142 -5.40 9.60 2.18
N MET A 143 -6.29 10.45 2.68
CA MET A 143 -6.54 11.77 2.11
C MET A 143 -7.33 12.60 3.13
N ASP A 144 -6.97 13.87 3.31
CA ASP A 144 -7.85 14.80 4.03
C ASP A 144 -9.24 14.76 3.40
N LEU A 145 -10.29 14.69 4.22
CA LEU A 145 -11.68 14.70 3.74
C LEU A 145 -11.93 15.90 2.81
N ASP A 146 -11.22 16.99 3.06
CA ASP A 146 -11.25 18.22 2.28
C ASP A 146 -10.80 18.01 0.83
N ILE A 147 -9.76 17.20 0.58
CA ILE A 147 -9.25 16.94 -0.78
C ILE A 147 -10.23 16.02 -1.54
N LEU A 148 -10.91 15.09 -0.87
CA LEU A 148 -11.99 14.30 -1.48
C LEU A 148 -13.19 15.17 -1.84
N TRP A 149 -13.64 15.98 -0.88
CA TRP A 149 -14.77 16.89 -1.10
C TRP A 149 -14.46 17.89 -2.21
N ALA A 150 -13.24 18.42 -2.26
CA ALA A 150 -12.78 19.30 -3.35
C ALA A 150 -12.74 18.58 -4.70
N LYS A 151 -12.34 17.31 -4.74
CA LYS A 151 -12.29 16.52 -5.99
C LYS A 151 -13.67 16.08 -6.47
N LEU A 152 -14.57 15.78 -5.54
CA LEU A 152 -15.94 15.36 -5.80
C LEU A 152 -16.81 16.54 -6.24
N SER A 153 -16.74 17.66 -5.51
CA SER A 153 -17.41 18.91 -5.89
C SER A 153 -16.95 19.40 -7.25
N ARG A 154 -15.65 19.34 -7.56
CA ARG A 154 -15.13 19.73 -8.88
C ARG A 154 -15.59 18.82 -10.03
N ARG A 155 -15.94 17.55 -9.75
CA ARG A 155 -16.52 16.63 -10.74
C ARG A 155 -18.04 16.74 -10.88
N LEU A 156 -18.72 17.22 -9.85
CA LEU A 156 -20.18 17.45 -9.84
C LEU A 156 -20.54 18.90 -10.26
N ALA A 157 -19.61 19.83 -10.18
CA ALA A 157 -19.77 21.23 -10.60
C ALA A 157 -19.35 21.49 -12.07
N LEU A 158 -19.15 20.43 -12.85
CA LEU A 158 -19.05 20.40 -14.32
C LEU A 158 -20.11 19.41 -14.82
#